data_AF-A0A9E1GKD8-F1
#
_entry.id   AF-A0A9E1GKD8-F1
#
_cell.length_a   1.000
_cell.length_b   1.000
_cell.length_c   1.000
_cell.angle_alpha   90.00
_cell.angle_beta   90.00
_cell.angle_gamma   90.00
#
_symmetry.space_group_name_H-M   'P 1'
#
loop_
_entity.id
_entity.type
_entity.pdbx_description
1 polymer ?
#
loop_
_entity_poly.entity_id
_entity_poly.type
_entity_poly.pdbx_seq_one_letter_code
_entity_poly.pdbx_strand_id
1 'polypeptide(L)'
;MPALYAGKRISKPLLGGHTYNAMLDGRLVWPVAKDAVVSIEVTDDKGKALPKSLAVSGTLKLGAKATYADGHVGDLLTTKGVTFTSRDTSTGTVSGNTLTWRHGGTILVTATIDGFTSAAASIASAYAPESITVTDGSGATVTALSLRAGESLKLQVRVLPASADQTFTAITGDGTVAVVGDVKPTGLTVSPESVTLSVDETATLDVSVLPAYAPQEFTAVILDKTIATIAQ
;
A
#
# COMPACT_ATOMS: atom_id res chain seq x y z
N MET A 1 -28.08 23.85 12.11
CA MET A 1 -29.47 23.52 12.49
C MET A 1 -30.40 24.12 11.44
N PRO A 2 -31.46 23.41 10.97
CA PRO A 2 -32.42 23.98 10.05
C PRO A 2 -33.18 25.15 10.71
N ALA A 3 -33.40 26.22 9.94
CA ALA A 3 -34.24 27.33 10.34
C ALA A 3 -35.67 26.82 10.52
N LEU A 4 -36.21 26.91 11.74
CA LEU A 4 -37.60 26.55 12.03
C LEU A 4 -38.36 27.83 12.31
N TYR A 5 -39.37 28.12 11.50
CA TYR A 5 -40.34 29.18 11.77
C TYR A 5 -41.70 28.54 12.04
N ALA A 6 -42.26 28.78 13.22
CA ALA A 6 -43.52 28.19 13.67
C ALA A 6 -43.60 26.65 13.45
N GLY A 7 -42.50 25.93 13.69
CA GLY A 7 -42.42 24.47 13.56
C GLY A 7 -42.22 23.92 12.14
N LYS A 8 -42.13 24.78 11.10
CA LYS A 8 -41.84 24.37 9.71
C LYS A 8 -40.40 24.69 9.32
N ARG A 9 -39.74 23.75 8.63
CA ARG A 9 -38.39 23.93 8.06
C ARG A 9 -38.47 24.94 6.92
N ILE A 10 -37.78 26.06 7.06
CA ILE A 10 -37.67 27.08 6.02
C ILE A 10 -36.24 27.14 5.47
N SER A 11 -36.10 27.53 4.20
CA SER A 11 -34.80 27.90 3.64
C SER A 11 -34.26 29.11 4.40
N LYS A 12 -32.94 29.18 4.61
CA LYS A 12 -32.31 30.30 5.31
C LYS A 12 -32.59 31.61 4.54
N PRO A 13 -33.22 32.62 5.17
CA PRO A 13 -33.47 33.89 4.50
C PRO A 13 -32.15 34.59 4.16
N LEU A 14 -32.08 35.11 2.92
CA LEU A 14 -30.99 35.93 2.38
C LEU A 14 -31.47 37.38 2.30
N LEU A 15 -30.82 38.27 3.05
CA LEU A 15 -31.17 39.70 3.04
C LEU A 15 -29.88 40.54 3.08
N GLY A 16 -29.71 41.43 2.11
CA GLY A 16 -28.53 42.31 2.03
C GLY A 16 -27.19 41.57 1.92
N GLY A 17 -27.16 40.37 1.33
CA GLY A 17 -25.94 39.55 1.20
C GLY A 17 -25.59 38.71 2.44
N HIS A 18 -26.41 38.73 3.50
CA HIS A 18 -26.20 37.94 4.70
C HIS A 18 -27.21 36.78 4.77
N THR A 19 -26.74 35.57 5.10
CA THR A 19 -27.58 34.42 5.41
C THR A 19 -27.98 34.43 6.89
N TYR A 20 -29.27 34.37 7.15
CA TYR A 20 -29.82 34.38 8.50
C TYR A 20 -30.36 33.01 8.89
N ASN A 21 -30.24 32.65 10.17
CA ASN A 21 -30.70 31.36 10.67
C ASN A 21 -32.22 31.32 10.92
N ALA A 22 -32.88 32.47 11.12
CA ALA A 22 -34.33 32.59 11.15
C ALA A 22 -34.74 34.08 11.06
N MET A 23 -36.00 34.31 10.71
CA MET A 23 -36.66 35.61 10.82
C MET A 23 -37.84 35.41 11.77
N LEU A 24 -37.87 36.11 12.90
CA LEU A 24 -38.94 36.02 13.90
C LEU A 24 -39.62 37.39 13.96
N ASP A 25 -40.92 37.44 13.64
CA ASP A 25 -41.74 38.66 13.66
C ASP A 25 -41.09 39.85 12.90
N GLY A 26 -40.55 39.58 11.71
CA GLY A 26 -39.89 40.60 10.88
C GLY A 26 -38.52 41.06 11.41
N ARG A 27 -38.03 40.50 12.52
CA ARG A 27 -36.71 40.77 13.09
C ARG A 27 -35.75 39.59 12.86
N LEU A 28 -34.50 39.93 12.55
CA LEU A 28 -33.45 38.97 12.24
C LEU A 28 -32.98 38.28 13.52
N VAL A 29 -33.08 36.95 13.57
CA VAL A 29 -32.60 36.18 14.72
C VAL A 29 -31.24 35.57 14.35
N TRP A 30 -30.19 36.22 14.87
CA TRP A 30 -28.79 35.83 14.95
C TRP A 30 -28.08 35.91 13.59
N PRO A 31 -27.40 37.03 13.29
CA PRO A 31 -26.55 37.12 12.11
C PRO A 31 -25.37 36.17 12.28
N VAL A 32 -25.22 35.20 11.38
CA VAL A 32 -23.89 34.64 11.13
C VAL A 32 -23.14 35.75 10.39
N ALA A 33 -21.99 36.18 10.90
CA ALA A 33 -21.18 37.19 10.22
C ALA A 33 -20.92 36.73 8.78
N LYS A 34 -21.02 37.63 7.79
CA LYS A 34 -20.77 37.27 6.38
C LYS A 34 -19.44 36.56 6.19
N ASP A 35 -18.44 36.99 6.97
CA ASP A 35 -17.06 36.49 6.93
C ASP A 35 -16.85 35.26 7.81
N ALA A 36 -17.92 34.65 8.35
CA ALA A 36 -17.80 33.40 9.06
C ALA A 36 -17.56 32.25 8.08
N VAL A 37 -16.49 31.50 8.30
CA VAL A 37 -16.17 30.29 7.54
C VAL A 37 -17.21 29.21 7.85
N VAL A 38 -17.82 28.63 6.80
CA VAL A 38 -18.83 27.56 6.91
C VAL A 38 -18.34 26.21 6.42
N SER A 39 -17.35 26.18 5.53
CA SER A 39 -16.65 24.96 5.14
C SER A 39 -15.25 25.28 4.66
N ILE A 40 -14.36 24.29 4.72
CA ILE A 40 -13.00 24.39 4.21
C ILE A 40 -12.73 23.15 3.38
N GLU A 41 -12.27 23.35 2.16
CA GLU A 41 -11.77 22.30 1.28
C GLU A 41 -10.23 22.30 1.31
N VAL A 42 -9.63 21.14 1.60
CA VAL A 42 -8.18 20.94 1.51
C VAL A 42 -7.82 20.52 0.09
N THR A 43 -6.84 21.20 -0.50
CA THR A 43 -6.41 21.09 -1.89
C THR A 43 -4.87 21.03 -1.96
N ASP A 44 -4.31 20.87 -3.16
CA ASP A 44 -2.89 21.14 -3.38
C ASP A 44 -2.59 22.65 -3.38
N ASP A 45 -1.31 23.02 -3.46
CA ASP A 45 -0.86 24.42 -3.52
C ASP A 45 -1.28 25.18 -4.79
N LYS A 46 -1.97 24.51 -5.72
CA LYS A 46 -2.53 25.06 -6.97
C LYS A 46 -4.06 25.07 -6.94
N GLY A 47 -4.69 24.67 -5.83
CA GLY A 47 -6.13 24.64 -5.65
C GLY A 47 -6.82 23.48 -6.38
N LYS A 48 -6.10 22.41 -6.74
CA LYS A 48 -6.64 21.17 -7.30
C LYS A 48 -6.90 20.14 -6.20
N ALA A 49 -7.71 19.13 -6.54
CA ALA A 49 -7.95 17.99 -5.67
C ALA A 49 -6.63 17.28 -5.30
N LEU A 50 -6.55 16.82 -4.05
CA LEU A 50 -5.38 16.09 -3.55
C LEU A 50 -5.18 14.80 -4.35
N PRO A 51 -3.92 14.42 -4.64
CA PRO A 51 -3.65 13.12 -5.24
C PRO A 51 -4.09 12.00 -4.30
N LYS A 52 -4.68 10.94 -4.85
CA LYS A 52 -5.09 9.78 -4.05
C LYS A 52 -3.90 9.03 -3.46
N SER A 53 -2.78 9.01 -4.18
CA SER A 53 -1.53 8.40 -3.74
C SER A 53 -0.33 9.18 -4.27
N LEU A 54 0.74 9.22 -3.49
CA LEU A 54 2.03 9.80 -3.86
C LEU A 54 3.09 8.71 -4.07
N ALA A 55 4.12 9.07 -4.82
CA ALA A 55 5.33 8.26 -4.94
C ALA A 55 6.02 8.08 -3.57
N VAL A 56 6.82 7.02 -3.47
CA VAL A 56 7.59 6.67 -2.27
C VAL A 56 8.41 7.88 -1.80
N SER A 57 8.30 8.21 -0.51
CA SER A 57 9.02 9.33 0.14
C SER A 57 8.79 10.72 -0.48
N GLY A 58 7.63 10.92 -1.13
CA GLY A 58 7.26 12.22 -1.69
C GLY A 58 6.92 13.28 -0.64
N THR A 59 6.96 14.55 -1.08
CA THR A 59 6.40 15.69 -0.36
C THR A 59 5.23 16.29 -1.12
N LEU A 60 4.23 16.80 -0.42
CA LEU A 60 3.09 17.50 -1.03
C LEU A 60 2.92 18.87 -0.38
N LYS A 61 2.74 19.90 -1.21
CA LYS A 61 2.33 21.22 -0.71
C LYS A 61 0.82 21.31 -0.70
N LEU A 62 0.29 21.77 0.43
CA LEU A 62 -1.13 21.88 0.71
C LEU A 62 -1.60 23.31 0.47
N GLY A 63 -2.86 23.40 0.05
CA GLY A 63 -3.65 24.61 -0.02
C GLY A 63 -5.03 24.37 0.58
N ALA A 64 -5.74 25.44 0.91
CA ALA A 64 -7.11 25.36 1.41
C ALA A 64 -7.95 26.49 0.83
N LYS A 65 -9.23 26.21 0.59
CA LYS A 65 -10.24 27.21 0.22
C LYS A 65 -11.35 27.21 1.24
N ALA A 66 -11.66 28.37 1.80
CA ALA A 66 -12.79 28.55 2.68
C ALA A 66 -14.03 28.96 1.88
N THR A 67 -15.18 28.41 2.22
CA THR A 67 -16.48 28.94 1.82
C THR A 67 -17.06 29.69 3.00
N TYR A 68 -17.58 30.88 2.74
CA TYR A 68 -18.11 31.78 3.76
C TYR A 68 -19.65 31.76 3.78
N ALA A 69 -20.23 32.31 4.84
CA ALA A 69 -21.67 32.24 5.08
C ALA A 69 -22.51 32.94 3.99
N ASP A 70 -21.96 33.97 3.35
CA ASP A 70 -22.59 34.66 2.20
C ASP A 70 -22.48 33.87 0.88
N GLY A 71 -21.82 32.71 0.89
CA GLY A 71 -21.68 31.80 -0.24
C GLY A 71 -20.45 32.04 -1.12
N HIS A 72 -19.62 33.05 -0.84
CA HIS A 72 -18.38 33.24 -1.60
C HIS A 72 -17.33 32.20 -1.20
N VAL A 73 -16.50 31.81 -2.17
CA VAL A 73 -15.31 30.98 -1.94
C VAL A 73 -14.11 31.91 -1.91
N GLY A 74 -13.37 31.89 -0.80
CA GLY A 74 -12.17 32.68 -0.62
C GLY A 74 -11.03 32.24 -1.53
N ASP A 75 -9.98 33.07 -1.54
CA ASP A 75 -8.75 32.78 -2.24
C ASP A 75 -8.07 31.51 -1.71
N LEU A 76 -7.18 30.95 -2.53
CA LEU A 76 -6.37 29.81 -2.14
C LEU A 76 -5.39 30.24 -1.03
N LEU A 77 -5.59 29.70 0.17
CA LEU A 77 -4.71 29.91 1.30
C LEU A 77 -3.68 28.78 1.37
N THR A 78 -2.40 29.14 1.33
CA THR A 78 -1.31 28.17 1.44
C THR A 78 -0.53 28.33 2.74
N THR A 79 -0.28 29.55 3.23
CA THR A 79 0.63 29.77 4.37
C THR A 79 0.08 30.76 5.40
N LYS A 80 -0.47 31.89 4.96
CA LYS A 80 -1.05 32.91 5.83
C LYS A 80 -2.55 32.68 5.99
N GLY A 81 -3.06 32.79 7.22
CA GLY A 81 -4.48 32.63 7.53
C GLY A 81 -5.00 31.19 7.52
N VAL A 82 -4.11 30.22 7.34
CA VAL A 82 -4.43 28.78 7.40
C VAL A 82 -3.38 28.05 8.21
N THR A 83 -3.82 27.10 9.04
CA THR A 83 -2.94 26.15 9.71
C THR A 83 -3.30 24.75 9.27
N PHE A 84 -2.32 24.03 8.71
CA PHE A 84 -2.50 22.63 8.36
C PHE A 84 -1.95 21.74 9.47
N THR A 85 -2.71 20.72 9.82
CA THR A 85 -2.35 19.80 10.90
C THR A 85 -2.49 18.36 10.40
N SER A 86 -1.44 17.57 10.62
CA SER A 86 -1.52 16.11 10.51
C SER A 86 -2.17 15.54 11.76
N ARG A 87 -3.15 14.66 11.60
CA ARG A 87 -3.74 13.91 12.70
C ARG A 87 -2.91 12.70 13.13
N ASP A 88 -2.01 12.23 12.27
CA ASP A 88 -1.12 11.11 12.55
C ASP A 88 0.31 11.46 12.16
N THR A 89 1.10 11.84 13.16
CA THR A 89 2.51 12.23 12.98
C THR A 89 3.45 11.04 12.87
N SER A 90 2.97 9.80 13.06
CA SER A 90 3.77 8.59 12.85
C SER A 90 3.96 8.32 11.35
N THR A 91 2.90 8.49 10.55
CA THR A 91 2.93 8.32 9.09
C THR A 91 3.55 9.53 8.39
N GLY A 92 3.21 10.74 8.82
CA GLY A 92 3.69 11.96 8.16
C GLY A 92 3.52 13.24 8.98
N THR A 93 4.38 14.21 8.72
CA THR A 93 4.35 15.51 9.41
C THR A 93 3.98 16.62 8.46
N VAL A 94 3.26 17.62 8.99
CA VAL A 94 2.99 18.86 8.29
C VAL A 94 3.82 19.96 8.96
N SER A 95 4.60 20.68 8.16
CA SER A 95 5.32 21.89 8.58
C SER A 95 4.93 23.04 7.68
N GLY A 96 4.28 24.05 8.25
CA GLY A 96 3.62 25.11 7.48
C GLY A 96 2.55 24.52 6.56
N ASN A 97 2.83 24.52 5.27
CA ASN A 97 1.96 23.95 4.24
C ASN A 97 2.56 22.72 3.55
N THR A 98 3.73 22.27 3.98
CA THR A 98 4.43 21.16 3.37
C THR A 98 4.22 19.91 4.20
N LEU A 99 3.70 18.89 3.53
CA LEU A 99 3.42 17.57 4.04
C LEU A 99 4.57 16.65 3.64
N THR A 100 5.20 16.04 4.63
CA THR A 100 6.39 15.18 4.46
C THR A 100 6.14 13.82 5.09
N TRP A 101 6.34 12.75 4.31
CA TRP A 101 6.19 11.38 4.76
C TRP A 101 7.39 10.89 5.55
N ARG A 102 7.10 10.14 6.62
CA ARG A 102 8.10 9.40 7.38
C ARG A 102 8.17 7.96 6.87
N HIS A 103 7.01 7.34 6.70
CA HIS A 103 6.84 5.98 6.19
C HIS A 103 5.65 5.95 5.23
N GLY A 104 5.50 4.85 4.49
CA GLY A 104 4.28 4.65 3.69
C GLY A 104 3.03 4.55 4.54
N GLY A 105 1.87 4.71 3.91
CA GLY A 105 0.58 4.61 4.60
C GLY A 105 -0.36 5.75 4.28
N THR A 106 -1.45 5.83 5.03
CA THR A 106 -2.51 6.83 4.85
C THR A 106 -2.47 7.81 6.01
N ILE A 107 -2.55 9.09 5.69
CA ILE A 107 -2.66 10.15 6.68
C ILE A 107 -3.97 10.89 6.54
N LEU A 108 -4.37 11.54 7.63
CA LEU A 108 -5.48 12.47 7.68
C LEU A 108 -4.96 13.87 7.98
N VAL A 109 -5.24 14.81 7.08
CA VAL A 109 -4.83 16.21 7.21
C VAL A 109 -6.06 17.10 7.34
N THR A 110 -6.00 18.08 8.23
CA THR A 110 -7.03 19.10 8.40
C THR A 110 -6.44 20.49 8.19
N ALA A 111 -7.26 21.42 7.71
CA ALA A 111 -6.94 22.83 7.63
C ALA A 111 -7.82 23.61 8.61
N THR A 112 -7.24 24.57 9.33
CA THR A 112 -7.95 25.48 10.23
C THR A 112 -7.82 26.91 9.72
N ILE A 113 -8.96 27.58 9.51
CA ILE A 113 -9.07 28.98 9.05
C ILE A 113 -10.03 29.69 10.00
N ASP A 114 -9.61 30.80 10.59
CA ASP A 114 -10.39 31.62 11.54
C ASP A 114 -11.07 30.80 12.67
N GLY A 115 -10.37 29.77 13.15
CA GLY A 115 -10.86 28.87 14.21
C GLY A 115 -11.80 27.76 13.73
N PHE A 116 -12.25 27.78 12.47
CA PHE A 116 -13.00 26.68 11.86
C PHE A 116 -12.06 25.61 11.33
N THR A 117 -12.31 24.33 11.63
CA THR A 117 -11.47 23.22 11.16
C THR A 117 -12.20 22.40 10.10
N SER A 118 -11.51 22.10 9.01
CA SER A 118 -12.03 21.30 7.89
C SER A 118 -12.37 19.87 8.29
N ALA A 119 -13.15 19.20 7.43
CA ALA A 119 -13.14 17.74 7.41
C ALA A 119 -11.73 17.23 7.12
N ALA A 120 -11.40 16.03 7.61
CA ALA A 120 -10.12 15.41 7.38
C ALA A 120 -10.00 14.96 5.91
N ALA A 121 -8.96 15.41 5.23
CA ALA A 121 -8.58 14.95 3.91
C ALA A 121 -7.63 13.75 4.03
N SER A 122 -7.93 12.67 3.31
CA SER A 122 -7.15 11.44 3.31
C SER A 122 -6.21 11.41 2.13
N ILE A 123 -4.91 11.16 2.39
CA ILE A 123 -3.88 11.08 1.35
C ILE A 123 -3.03 9.84 1.67
N ALA A 124 -2.77 9.02 0.66
CA ALA A 124 -1.91 7.85 0.80
C ALA A 124 -0.51 8.08 0.21
N SER A 125 0.46 7.34 0.74
CA SER A 125 1.79 7.15 0.20
C SER A 125 2.04 5.69 -0.08
N ALA A 126 2.74 5.40 -1.19
CA ALA A 126 3.40 4.11 -1.34
C ALA A 126 4.40 3.87 -0.20
N TYR A 127 4.56 2.61 0.21
CA TYR A 127 5.55 2.20 1.20
C TYR A 127 6.92 2.02 0.55
N ALA A 128 7.92 2.68 1.13
CA ALA A 128 9.32 2.44 0.81
C ALA A 128 9.74 1.09 1.40
N PRO A 129 10.63 0.34 0.74
CA PRO A 129 11.43 -0.69 1.40
C PRO A 129 12.27 -0.05 2.53
N GLU A 130 12.09 -0.54 3.75
CA GLU A 130 12.81 -0.08 4.94
C GLU A 130 13.89 -1.06 5.37
N SER A 131 13.68 -2.36 5.15
CA SER A 131 14.70 -3.38 5.36
C SER A 131 14.51 -4.57 4.44
N ILE A 132 15.62 -5.25 4.16
CA ILE A 132 15.66 -6.45 3.34
C ILE A 132 16.37 -7.52 4.15
N THR A 133 15.77 -8.70 4.22
CA THR A 133 16.34 -9.87 4.88
C THR A 133 16.38 -11.01 3.89
N VAL A 134 17.50 -11.73 3.87
CA VAL A 134 17.68 -12.94 3.07
C VAL A 134 17.81 -14.10 4.03
N THR A 135 16.99 -15.13 3.85
CA THR A 135 17.02 -16.35 4.67
C THR A 135 17.19 -17.59 3.82
N ASP A 136 17.72 -18.66 4.40
CA ASP A 136 17.74 -19.97 3.78
C ASP A 136 16.41 -20.72 3.98
N GLY A 137 16.34 -21.96 3.49
CA GLY A 137 15.17 -22.83 3.66
C GLY A 137 14.85 -23.22 5.11
N SER A 138 15.76 -22.99 6.07
CA SER A 138 15.52 -23.20 7.50
C SER A 138 14.97 -21.95 8.21
N GLY A 139 14.96 -20.81 7.51
CA GLY A 139 14.60 -19.50 8.06
C GLY A 139 15.75 -18.76 8.73
N ALA A 140 16.98 -19.31 8.68
CA ALA A 140 18.16 -18.63 9.22
C ALA A 140 18.57 -17.48 8.30
N THR A 141 18.96 -16.34 8.88
CA THR A 141 19.45 -15.18 8.10
C THR A 141 20.79 -15.50 7.47
N VAL A 142 20.89 -15.27 6.17
CA VAL A 142 22.07 -15.53 5.36
C VAL A 142 22.86 -14.23 5.22
N THR A 143 24.06 -14.19 5.79
CA THR A 143 25.02 -13.07 5.65
C THR A 143 26.23 -13.45 4.81
N ALA A 144 26.57 -14.74 4.77
CA ALA A 144 27.58 -15.34 3.91
C ALA A 144 27.12 -16.73 3.47
N LEU A 145 27.57 -17.14 2.28
CA LEU A 145 27.26 -18.45 1.70
C LEU A 145 28.57 -19.17 1.35
N SER A 146 28.61 -20.45 1.65
CA SER A 146 29.66 -21.37 1.22
C SER A 146 28.99 -22.57 0.59
N LEU A 147 29.16 -22.73 -0.72
CA LEU A 147 28.64 -23.84 -1.50
C LEU A 147 29.82 -24.54 -2.19
N ARG A 148 29.74 -25.86 -2.31
CA ARG A 148 30.64 -26.65 -3.15
C ARG A 148 30.14 -26.66 -4.60
N ALA A 149 31.02 -27.03 -5.53
CA ALA A 149 30.62 -27.18 -6.92
C ALA A 149 29.48 -28.21 -7.06
N GLY A 150 28.41 -27.82 -7.75
CA GLY A 150 27.20 -28.63 -7.91
C GLY A 150 26.16 -28.47 -6.79
N GLU A 151 26.51 -27.81 -5.67
CA GLU A 151 25.54 -27.50 -4.63
C GLU A 151 24.66 -26.31 -5.04
N SER A 152 23.42 -26.33 -4.55
CA SER A 152 22.45 -25.28 -4.74
C SER A 152 21.77 -25.01 -3.40
N LEU A 153 21.39 -23.75 -3.17
CA LEU A 153 20.63 -23.37 -1.98
C LEU A 153 19.44 -22.51 -2.38
N LYS A 154 18.26 -22.86 -1.86
CA LYS A 154 17.08 -22.01 -1.97
C LYS A 154 17.17 -20.88 -0.95
N LEU A 155 17.12 -19.65 -1.44
CA LEU A 155 17.04 -18.45 -0.63
C LEU A 155 15.62 -17.87 -0.69
N GLN A 156 15.25 -17.19 0.39
CA GLN A 156 14.03 -16.41 0.49
C GLN A 156 14.42 -14.97 0.77
N VAL A 157 13.85 -14.04 0.01
CA VAL A 157 14.04 -12.60 0.22
C VAL A 157 12.75 -12.04 0.79
N ARG A 158 12.89 -11.26 1.86
CA ARG A 158 11.76 -10.57 2.49
C ARG A 158 12.07 -9.09 2.60
N VAL A 159 11.20 -8.28 2.03
CA VAL A 159 11.24 -6.83 2.09
C VAL A 159 10.21 -6.35 3.10
N LEU A 160 10.63 -5.51 4.04
CA LEU A 160 9.77 -4.89 5.03
C LEU A 160 9.61 -3.40 4.76
N PRO A 161 8.41 -2.84 5.01
CA PRO A 161 7.18 -3.54 5.38
C PRO A 161 6.62 -4.38 4.22
N ALA A 162 5.78 -5.38 4.52
CA ALA A 162 5.18 -6.25 3.50
C ALA A 162 4.29 -5.50 2.48
N SER A 163 3.87 -4.29 2.83
CA SER A 163 3.13 -3.38 1.96
C SER A 163 4.03 -2.58 1.00
N ALA A 164 5.36 -2.63 1.17
CA ALA A 164 6.31 -2.10 0.20
C ALA A 164 6.40 -3.01 -1.02
N ASP A 165 7.00 -2.50 -2.10
CA ASP A 165 7.31 -3.30 -3.27
C ASP A 165 8.21 -4.48 -2.90
N GLN A 166 7.77 -5.69 -3.24
CA GLN A 166 8.46 -6.94 -2.93
C GLN A 166 9.33 -7.40 -4.11
N THR A 167 9.36 -6.65 -5.21
CA THR A 167 10.20 -6.98 -6.35
C THR A 167 11.68 -6.78 -6.01
N PHE A 168 12.51 -7.70 -6.49
CA PHE A 168 13.95 -7.64 -6.35
C PHE A 168 14.60 -8.26 -7.59
N THR A 169 15.87 -7.92 -7.80
CA THR A 169 16.71 -8.57 -8.81
C THR A 169 17.92 -9.12 -8.10
N ALA A 170 18.13 -10.43 -8.21
CA ALA A 170 19.31 -11.08 -7.66
C ALA A 170 20.34 -11.29 -8.78
N ILE A 171 21.59 -10.93 -8.51
CA ILE A 171 22.69 -10.99 -9.48
C ILE A 171 23.89 -11.69 -8.87
N THR A 172 24.68 -12.35 -9.70
CA THR A 172 25.96 -12.95 -9.31
C THR A 172 27.10 -12.02 -9.70
N GLY A 173 28.08 -11.84 -8.82
CA GLY A 173 29.29 -11.07 -9.15
C GLY A 173 30.08 -11.69 -10.31
N ASP A 174 30.14 -13.03 -10.35
CA ASP A 174 30.74 -13.81 -11.44
C ASP A 174 29.83 -14.98 -11.82
N GLY A 175 29.21 -14.88 -13.01
CA GLY A 175 28.30 -15.89 -13.56
C GLY A 175 28.98 -17.19 -14.00
N THR A 176 30.32 -17.22 -14.08
CA THR A 176 31.09 -18.42 -14.39
C THR A 176 31.34 -19.29 -13.17
N VAL A 177 31.27 -18.70 -11.97
CA VAL A 177 31.47 -19.39 -10.68
C VAL A 177 30.14 -19.83 -10.08
N ALA A 178 29.12 -18.98 -10.14
CA ALA A 178 27.80 -19.28 -9.61
C ALA A 178 26.72 -18.68 -10.50
N VAL A 179 25.53 -19.28 -10.48
CA VAL A 179 24.34 -18.76 -11.18
C VAL A 179 23.22 -18.53 -10.17
N VAL A 180 22.43 -17.50 -10.42
CA VAL A 180 21.20 -17.21 -9.66
C VAL A 180 20.02 -17.21 -10.63
N GLY A 181 18.91 -17.80 -10.20
CA GLY A 181 17.70 -17.88 -11.00
C GLY A 181 16.73 -18.90 -10.43
N ASP A 182 15.75 -19.27 -11.25
CA ASP A 182 14.76 -20.28 -10.90
C ASP A 182 15.43 -21.61 -10.57
N VAL A 183 14.82 -22.33 -9.62
CA VAL A 183 15.31 -23.65 -9.21
C VAL A 183 15.26 -24.59 -10.41
N LYS A 184 16.40 -25.22 -10.70
CA LYS A 184 16.53 -26.23 -11.75
C LYS A 184 16.75 -27.62 -11.15
N PRO A 185 16.06 -28.66 -11.65
CA PRO A 185 16.43 -30.04 -11.40
C PRO A 185 17.88 -30.31 -11.79
N THR A 186 18.64 -30.96 -10.90
CA THR A 186 20.02 -31.36 -11.13
C THR A 186 20.21 -32.87 -11.18
N GLY A 187 19.25 -33.64 -10.68
CA GLY A 187 19.32 -35.10 -10.67
C GLY A 187 18.04 -35.77 -10.21
N LEU A 188 18.07 -37.10 -10.21
CA LEU A 188 16.99 -37.97 -9.73
C LEU A 188 17.57 -38.96 -8.73
N THR A 189 16.78 -39.31 -7.72
CA THR A 189 17.00 -40.47 -6.88
C THR A 189 15.83 -41.43 -7.08
N VAL A 190 16.13 -42.70 -7.30
CA VAL A 190 15.13 -43.77 -7.49
C VAL A 190 15.40 -44.85 -6.45
N SER A 191 14.38 -45.22 -5.68
CA SER A 191 14.49 -46.24 -4.63
C SER A 191 13.30 -47.21 -4.69
N PRO A 192 13.53 -48.54 -4.73
CA PRO A 192 14.81 -49.20 -4.94
C PRO A 192 15.38 -48.94 -6.35
N GLU A 193 16.70 -49.04 -6.54
CA GLU A 193 17.34 -48.83 -7.86
C GLU A 193 16.95 -49.89 -8.90
N SER A 194 16.53 -51.07 -8.43
CA SER A 194 16.07 -52.16 -9.27
C SER A 194 15.02 -53.00 -8.54
N VAL A 195 14.05 -53.52 -9.28
CA VAL A 195 13.08 -54.49 -8.79
C VAL A 195 13.07 -55.69 -9.73
N THR A 196 12.93 -56.88 -9.16
CA THR A 196 12.59 -58.10 -9.91
C THR A 196 11.16 -58.47 -9.58
N LEU A 197 10.33 -58.67 -10.60
CA LEU A 197 8.92 -59.01 -10.47
C LEU A 197 8.64 -60.32 -11.20
N SER A 198 7.79 -61.14 -10.59
CA SER A 198 7.15 -62.29 -11.22
C SER A 198 5.87 -61.86 -11.94
N VAL A 199 5.27 -62.78 -12.72
CA VAL A 199 3.97 -62.54 -13.36
C VAL A 199 2.94 -62.15 -12.30
N ASP A 200 2.16 -61.10 -12.58
CA ASP A 200 1.14 -60.52 -11.71
C ASP A 200 1.64 -59.82 -10.43
N GLU A 201 2.95 -59.61 -10.25
CA GLU A 201 3.48 -58.80 -9.15
C GLU A 201 3.51 -57.30 -9.49
N THR A 202 3.38 -56.47 -8.45
CA THR A 202 3.49 -55.01 -8.53
C THR A 202 4.50 -54.53 -7.50
N ALA A 203 5.31 -53.54 -7.86
CA ALA A 203 6.18 -52.83 -6.92
C ALA A 203 6.09 -51.33 -7.10
N THR A 204 6.48 -50.62 -6.05
CA THR A 204 6.57 -49.17 -6.02
C THR A 204 8.03 -48.74 -6.14
N LEU A 205 8.27 -47.73 -6.95
CA LEU A 205 9.54 -47.03 -7.06
C LEU A 205 9.31 -45.60 -6.58
N ASP A 206 10.02 -45.21 -5.52
CA ASP A 206 10.04 -43.83 -5.06
C ASP A 206 11.03 -43.05 -5.91
N VAL A 207 10.52 -42.04 -6.62
CA VAL A 207 11.32 -41.13 -7.44
C VAL A 207 11.30 -39.76 -6.79
N SER A 208 12.47 -39.16 -6.58
CA SER A 208 12.60 -37.77 -6.11
C SER A 208 13.55 -36.99 -7.00
N VAL A 209 13.17 -35.74 -7.30
CA VAL A 209 13.98 -34.80 -8.07
C VAL A 209 14.86 -34.01 -7.12
N LEU A 210 16.17 -33.98 -7.41
CA LEU A 210 17.12 -33.16 -6.68
C LEU A 210 17.29 -31.79 -7.34
N PRO A 211 17.50 -30.72 -6.55
CA PRO A 211 17.34 -30.68 -5.09
C PRO A 211 15.86 -30.81 -4.70
N ALA A 212 15.55 -31.24 -3.46
CA ALA A 212 14.18 -31.55 -3.01
C ALA A 212 13.17 -30.38 -3.14
N TYR A 213 13.66 -29.15 -3.26
CA TYR A 213 12.84 -27.95 -3.47
C TYR A 213 12.66 -27.58 -4.95
N ALA A 214 13.17 -28.37 -5.89
CA ALA A 214 12.90 -28.29 -7.32
C ALA A 214 11.51 -28.87 -7.64
N PRO A 215 10.91 -28.51 -8.80
CA PRO A 215 9.70 -29.16 -9.28
C PRO A 215 9.86 -30.68 -9.30
N GLN A 216 8.93 -31.40 -8.66
CA GLN A 216 8.96 -32.86 -8.52
C GLN A 216 8.24 -33.55 -9.69
N GLU A 217 8.22 -32.92 -10.85
CA GLU A 217 7.58 -33.46 -12.05
C GLU A 217 8.55 -34.40 -12.76
N PHE A 218 8.10 -35.61 -13.05
CA PHE A 218 8.86 -36.60 -13.80
C PHE A 218 7.94 -37.42 -14.71
N THR A 219 8.50 -37.93 -15.80
CA THR A 219 7.84 -38.89 -16.67
C THR A 219 8.58 -40.21 -16.58
N ALA A 220 7.88 -41.26 -16.18
CA ALA A 220 8.41 -42.61 -16.23
C ALA A 220 7.92 -43.33 -17.50
N VAL A 221 8.82 -44.04 -18.18
CA VAL A 221 8.51 -44.76 -19.42
C VAL A 221 8.97 -46.20 -19.29
N ILE A 222 8.07 -47.14 -19.58
CA ILE A 222 8.41 -48.54 -19.75
C ILE A 222 8.89 -48.76 -21.19
N LEU A 223 10.07 -49.37 -21.32
CA LEU A 223 10.68 -49.74 -22.60
C LEU A 223 9.86 -50.79 -23.35
N ASP A 224 9.45 -51.87 -22.67
CA ASP A 224 8.60 -52.92 -23.24
C ASP A 224 7.23 -52.96 -22.56
N LYS A 225 6.23 -52.36 -23.22
CA LYS A 225 4.86 -52.26 -22.72
C LYS A 225 4.04 -53.55 -22.92
N THR A 226 4.60 -54.56 -23.59
CA THR A 226 3.90 -55.84 -23.80
C THR A 226 3.97 -56.74 -22.57
N ILE A 227 4.96 -56.51 -21.69
CA ILE A 227 5.23 -57.32 -20.50
C ILE A 227 5.02 -56.57 -19.18
N ALA A 228 4.86 -55.25 -19.20
CA ALA A 228 4.69 -54.43 -18.00
C ALA A 228 3.88 -53.15 -18.26
N THR A 229 3.23 -52.65 -17.21
CA THR A 229 2.48 -51.38 -17.20
C THR A 229 2.95 -50.52 -16.04
N ILE A 230 2.79 -49.19 -16.17
CA ILE A 230 3.13 -48.22 -15.12
C ILE A 230 1.90 -47.38 -14.81
N ALA A 231 1.70 -47.12 -13.52
CA ALA A 231 0.76 -46.15 -13.00
C ALA A 231 1.54 -45.12 -12.18
N GLN A 232 1.27 -43.83 -12.42
CA GLN A 232 1.82 -42.70 -11.66
C GLN A 232 0.75 -42.14 -10.73
#